data_AF-A0A3C0VF11-F1
#
_entry.id   AF-A0A3C0VF11-F1
#
_cell.length_a   1.000
_cell.length_b   1.000
_cell.length_c   1.000
_cell.angle_alpha   90.00
_cell.angle_beta   90.00
_cell.angle_gamma   90.00
#
_symmetry.space_group_name_H-M   'P 1'
#
loop_
_entity.id
_entity.type
_entity.pdbx_description
1 polymer ?
#
loop_
_entity_poly.entity_id
_entity_poly.type
_entity_poly.pdbx_seq_one_letter_code
_entity_poly.pdbx_strand_id
1 'polypeptide(L)' 'MDAPTFERILRGETALPGRDWKWALVRLIEYAPYDELRRLLPRELFLARWPEAAPLVRSAACREGMDYLHRYLQRQSRSA' A
#
# COMPACT_ATOMS: atom_id res chain seq x y z
N MET A 1 -9.31 15.43 0.44
CA MET A 1 -10.10 14.19 0.40
C MET A 1 -10.27 13.78 1.85
N ASP A 2 -11.48 13.45 2.26
CA ASP A 2 -11.76 12.97 3.60
C ASP A 2 -11.29 11.51 3.78
N ALA A 3 -11.10 11.09 5.03
CA ALA A 3 -10.61 9.75 5.34
C ALA A 3 -11.51 8.63 4.78
N PRO A 4 -12.86 8.70 4.87
CA PRO A 4 -13.72 7.64 4.34
C PRO A 4 -13.58 7.45 2.82
N THR A 5 -13.52 8.53 2.03
CA THR A 5 -13.33 8.41 0.59
C THR A 5 -11.96 7.82 0.26
N PHE A 6 -10.92 8.22 0.98
CA PHE A 6 -9.58 7.66 0.79
C PHE A 6 -9.56 6.15 1.07
N GLU A 7 -10.19 5.70 2.17
CA GLU A 7 -10.26 4.28 2.50
C GLU A 7 -11.00 3.46 1.44
N ARG A 8 -12.10 3.99 0.90
CA ARG A 8 -12.85 3.34 -0.19
C ARG A 8 -12.01 3.23 -1.48
N ILE A 9 -11.26 4.28 -1.82
CA ILE A 9 -10.32 4.25 -2.97
C ILE A 9 -9.19 3.25 -2.70
N LEU A 10 -8.61 3.29 -1.50
CA LEU A 10 -7.55 2.38 -1.09
C LEU A 10 -8.00 0.94 -1.15
N ARG A 11 -9.25 0.62 -0.81
CA ARG A 11 -9.82 -0.74 -0.95
C ARG A 11 -10.22 -1.08 -2.38
N GLY A 12 -10.24 -0.12 -3.30
CA GLY A 12 -10.67 -0.30 -4.68
C GLY A 12 -12.20 -0.35 -4.83
N GLU A 13 -12.94 0.08 -3.81
CA GLU A 13 -14.41 0.15 -3.80
C GLU A 13 -14.94 1.36 -4.59
N THR A 14 -14.09 2.35 -4.82
CA THR A 14 -14.37 3.51 -5.69
C THR A 14 -13.08 4.01 -6.33
N ALA A 15 -13.22 4.81 -7.38
CA ALA A 15 -12.12 5.53 -8.00
C ALA A 15 -12.60 6.92 -8.40
N LEU A 16 -11.68 7.88 -8.40
CA LEU A 16 -11.90 9.20 -9.00
C LEU A 16 -10.99 9.34 -10.22
N PRO A 17 -11.25 10.28 -11.14
CA PRO A 17 -10.35 10.54 -12.25
C PRO A 17 -8.89 10.74 -11.78
N GLY A 18 -8.00 9.86 -12.25
CA GLY A 18 -6.57 9.86 -11.88
C GLY A 18 -6.27 9.42 -10.43
N ARG A 19 -7.24 8.87 -9.69
CA ARG A 19 -7.09 8.42 -8.30
C ARG A 19 -7.78 7.07 -8.10
N ASP A 20 -7.04 6.03 -8.41
CA ASP A 20 -7.41 4.65 -8.14
C ASP A 20 -6.69 4.12 -6.89
N TRP A 21 -6.82 2.82 -6.64
CA TRP A 21 -6.18 2.18 -5.50
C TRP A 21 -4.64 2.28 -5.54
N LYS A 22 -4.00 2.33 -6.73
CA LYS A 22 -2.54 2.45 -6.86
C LYS A 22 -2.10 3.82 -6.36
N TRP A 23 -2.82 4.86 -6.78
CA TRP A 23 -2.61 6.21 -6.27
C TRP A 23 -2.74 6.27 -4.74
N ALA A 24 -3.78 5.65 -4.17
CA ALA A 24 -3.99 5.65 -2.72
C ALA A 24 -2.89 4.89 -1.97
N LEU A 25 -2.48 3.71 -2.46
CA LEU A 25 -1.43 2.90 -1.84
C LEU A 25 -0.09 3.65 -1.81
N VAL A 26 0.32 4.25 -2.93
CA VAL A 26 1.57 5.04 -3.02
C VAL A 26 1.53 6.20 -2.03
N ARG A 27 0.41 6.93 -1.94
CA ARG A 27 0.28 8.02 -0.98
C ARG A 27 0.39 7.56 0.46
N LEU A 28 -0.22 6.41 0.80
CA LEU A 28 -0.15 5.85 2.13
C LEU A 28 1.30 5.51 2.50
N ILE A 29 2.04 4.87 1.58
CA ILE A 29 3.43 4.45 1.81
C ILE A 29 4.39 5.64 1.91
N GLU A 30 4.21 6.68 1.10
CA GLU A 30 5.14 7.81 1.06
C GLU A 30 4.89 8.87 2.13
N TYR A 31 3.65 9.00 2.61
CA TYR A 31 3.25 10.18 3.41
C TYR A 31 2.53 9.86 4.71
N ALA A 32 2.07 8.63 4.95
CA ALA A 32 1.30 8.34 6.16
C ALA A 32 2.22 8.07 7.36
N PRO A 33 1.83 8.51 8.56
CA PRO A 33 2.41 8.01 9.80
C PRO A 33 2.30 6.48 9.90
N TYR A 34 3.24 5.85 10.59
CA TYR A 34 3.28 4.38 10.72
C TYR A 34 1.98 3.77 11.26
N ASP A 35 1.33 4.42 12.23
CA ASP A 35 0.07 3.93 12.80
C ASP A 35 -1.07 3.92 11.80
N GLU A 36 -1.14 4.92 10.91
CA GLU A 36 -2.12 4.96 9.83
C GLU A 36 -1.81 3.90 8.77
N LEU A 37 -0.54 3.76 8.39
CA LEU A 37 -0.12 2.72 7.44
C LEU A 37 -0.53 1.34 7.95
N ARG A 38 -0.23 1.02 9.21
CA ARG A 38 -0.59 -0.27 9.83
C ARG A 38 -2.11 -0.48 9.93
N ARG A 39 -2.87 0.59 10.21
CA ARG A 39 -4.34 0.52 10.31
C ARG A 39 -5.00 0.31 8.95
N LEU A 40 -4.51 0.99 7.92
CA LEU A 40 -5.17 1.08 6.60
C LEU A 40 -4.70 0.03 5.60
N LEU A 41 -3.51 -0.52 5.79
CA LEU A 41 -2.90 -1.47 4.88
C LEU A 41 -2.69 -2.82 5.57
N PRO A 42 -3.74 -3.65 5.69
CA PRO A 42 -3.61 -4.99 6.21
C PRO A 42 -2.65 -5.82 5.34
N ARG A 43 -2.01 -6.80 5.97
CA ARG A 43 -0.96 -7.63 5.37
C ARG A 43 -1.37 -8.22 4.02
N GLU A 44 -2.56 -8.77 3.93
CA GLU A 44 -3.08 -9.47 2.75
C GLU A 44 -3.23 -8.49 1.58
N LEU A 45 -3.73 -7.29 1.87
CA LEU A 45 -3.88 -6.22 0.89
C LEU A 45 -2.52 -5.76 0.37
N PHE A 46 -1.55 -5.59 1.28
CA PHE A 46 -0.18 -5.24 0.92
C PHE A 46 0.47 -6.30 0.03
N LEU A 47 0.41 -7.56 0.42
CA LEU A 47 1.01 -8.67 -0.34
C LEU A 47 0.45 -8.77 -1.75
N ALA A 48 -0.86 -8.59 -1.91
CA ALA A 48 -1.54 -8.66 -3.20
C ALA A 48 -1.22 -7.47 -4.11
N ARG A 49 -1.12 -6.26 -3.55
CA ARG A 49 -1.11 -5.01 -4.33
C ARG A 49 0.26 -4.37 -4.49
N TRP A 50 1.21 -4.69 -3.61
CA TRP A 50 2.55 -4.12 -3.66
C TRP A 50 3.26 -4.29 -5.01
N PRO A 51 3.29 -5.49 -5.64
CA PRO A 51 4.05 -5.68 -6.89
C PRO A 51 3.65 -4.73 -8.03
N GLU A 52 2.36 -4.40 -8.11
CA GLU A 52 1.81 -3.50 -9.12
C GLU A 52 2.02 -2.02 -8.80
N ALA A 53 2.12 -1.66 -7.52
CA ALA A 53 2.26 -0.28 -7.07
C ALA A 53 3.71 0.15 -6.82
N ALA A 54 4.61 -0.80 -6.56
CA ALA A 54 6.03 -0.54 -6.29
C ALA A 54 6.72 0.34 -7.35
N PRO A 55 6.47 0.16 -8.67
CA PRO A 55 7.08 1.01 -9.71
C PRO A 55 6.63 2.47 -9.66
N LEU A 56 5.53 2.77 -8.96
CA LEU A 56 4.93 4.10 -8.88
C LEU A 56 5.42 4.91 -7.67
N VAL A 57 6.12 4.27 -6.72
CA VAL A 57 6.72 4.92 -5.56
C VAL A 57 7.94 5.73 -6.00
N ARG A 58 7.96 7.02 -5.63
CA ARG A 58 8.99 7.98 -6.02
C ARG A 58 10.22 7.86 -5.11
N SER A 59 10.00 7.67 -3.81
CA SER A 59 11.08 7.48 -2.84
C SER A 59 11.72 6.10 -2.99
N ALA A 60 12.97 6.05 -3.45
CA ALA A 60 13.74 4.82 -3.58
C ALA A 60 13.87 4.08 -2.23
N ALA A 61 14.16 4.82 -1.15
CA ALA A 61 14.28 4.26 0.19
C ALA A 61 12.95 3.63 0.68
N CYS A 62 11.81 4.29 0.44
CA CYS A 62 10.51 3.72 0.78
C CYS A 62 10.23 2.46 -0.04
N ARG A 63 10.50 2.49 -1.34
CA ARG A 63 10.31 1.34 -2.23
C ARG A 63 11.15 0.14 -1.79
N GLU A 64 12.44 0.35 -1.54
CA GLU A 64 13.34 -0.71 -1.10
C GLU A 64 12.94 -1.31 0.25
N GLY A 65 12.52 -0.46 1.20
CA GLY A 65 11.99 -0.91 2.49
C GLY A 65 10.72 -1.77 2.34
N MET A 66 9.81 -1.37 1.46
CA MET A 66 8.59 -2.12 1.18
C MET A 66 8.86 -3.40 0.38
N ASP A 67 9.83 -3.40 -0.55
CA ASP A 67 10.29 -4.61 -1.26
C ASP A 67 10.90 -5.63 -0.30
N TYR A 68 11.67 -5.16 0.68
CA TYR A 68 12.16 -6.02 1.76
C TYR A 68 11.00 -6.60 2.56
N LEU A 69 10.07 -5.76 3.03
CA LEU A 69 8.92 -6.18 3.83
C LEU A 69 8.04 -7.19 3.07
N HIS A 70 7.77 -6.95 1.80
CA HIS A 70 6.98 -7.84 0.95
C HIS A 70 7.61 -9.24 0.85
N ARG A 71 8.90 -9.31 0.51
CA ARG A 71 9.66 -10.58 0.44
C ARG A 71 9.76 -11.28 1.80
N TYR A 72 9.84 -10.51 2.88
CA TYR A 72 9.84 -11.06 4.24
C TYR A 72 8.49 -11.69 4.59
N LEU A 73 7.38 -10.98 4.38
CA LEU A 73 6.03 -11.45 4.68
C LEU A 73 5.60 -12.65 3.81
N GLN A 74 6.04 -12.70 2.55
CA GLN A 74 5.84 -13.85 1.66
C GLN A 74 6.54 -15.12 2.16
N ARG A 75 7.74 -14.98 2.76
CA ARG A 75 8.45 -16.11 3.36
C ARG A 75 7.72 -16.63 4.59
N GLN A 76 7.21 -15.74 5.44
CA GLN A 76 6.44 -16.14 6.61
C GLN A 76 5.13 -16.87 6.27
N SER A 77 4.41 -16.47 5.21
CA SER A 77 3.18 -17.16 4.79
C SER A 77 3.40 -18.58 4.26
N ARG A 78 4.64 -18.95 3.92
CA ARG A 78 4.98 -20.30 3.42
C ARG A 78 5.37 -21.27 4.54
N SER A 79 5.59 -20.77 5.75
CA SER A 79 6.04 -21.54 6.92
C SER A 79 4.92 -21.81 7.93
N ALA A 80 3.68 -21.44 7.61
CA ALA A 80 2.47 -21.68 8.38
C ALA A 80 1.55 -22.62 7.58
#